data_AF-A0A942E5T6-F1
#
_entry.id   AF-A0A942E5T6-F1
#
_cell.length_a   1.000
_cell.length_b   1.000
_cell.length_c   1.000
_cell.angle_alpha   90.00
_cell.angle_beta   90.00
_cell.angle_gamma   90.00
#
_symmetry.space_group_name_H-M   'P 1'
#
loop_
_entity.id
_entity.type
_entity.pdbx_description
1 polymer ?
#
loop_
_entity_poly.entity_id
_entity_poly.type
_entity_poly.pdbx_seq_one_letter_code
_entity_poly.pdbx_strand_id
1 'polypeptide(L)' 'MPQRPSNREIKVITHMGEDNLLGPDDFKDVGEKVFARMLAKGWIETTAIEGKYKATLKGLIIHEGEIIYAGRLRS' A
#
# COMPACT_ATOMS: atom_id res chain seq x y z
N MET A 1 -16.92 5.38 6.74
CA MET A 1 -16.63 3.97 6.42
C MET A 1 -15.14 3.87 6.07
N PRO A 2 -14.38 2.88 6.58
CA PRO A 2 -13.02 2.67 6.10
C PRO A 2 -13.10 2.44 4.60
N GLN A 3 -12.37 3.25 3.83
CA GLN A 3 -12.44 3.18 2.38
C GLN A 3 -11.71 1.92 1.94
N ARG A 4 -12.45 0.95 1.39
CA ARG A 4 -11.89 -0.35 1.01
C ARG A 4 -10.73 -0.12 0.02
N PRO A 5 -9.54 -0.69 0.27
CA PRO A 5 -8.43 -0.62 -0.66
C PRO A 5 -8.79 -1.25 -2.01
N SER A 6 -8.30 -0.67 -3.09
CA SER A 6 -8.33 -1.34 -4.39
C SER A 6 -7.26 -2.42 -4.47
N ASN A 7 -7.44 -3.43 -5.34
CA ASN A 7 -6.47 -4.51 -5.52
C ASN A 7 -5.04 -4.02 -5.81
N ARG A 8 -4.90 -2.88 -6.53
CA ARG A 8 -3.59 -2.27 -6.79
C ARG A 8 -2.97 -1.65 -5.53
N GLU A 9 -3.77 -0.98 -4.70
CA GLU A 9 -3.29 -0.40 -3.44
C GLU A 9 -2.89 -1.49 -2.44
N ILE A 10 -3.66 -2.58 -2.37
CA ILE A 10 -3.30 -3.77 -1.56
C ILE A 10 -1.98 -4.34 -2.05
N LYS A 11 -1.87 -4.59 -3.36
CA LYS A 11 -0.64 -5.11 -3.97
C LYS A 11 0.57 -4.26 -3.59
N VAL A 12 0.48 -2.94 -3.71
CA VAL A 12 1.59 -2.03 -3.34
C VAL A 12 1.96 -2.19 -1.88
N ILE A 13 1.00 -2.06 -0.95
CA ILE A 13 1.26 -2.16 0.49
C ILE A 13 1.83 -3.53 0.86
N THR A 14 1.33 -4.62 0.27
CA THR A 14 1.83 -5.98 0.50
C THR A 14 3.27 -6.14 0.05
N HIS A 15 3.66 -5.59 -1.11
CA HIS A 15 5.05 -5.66 -1.57
C HIS A 15 5.96 -4.72 -0.79
N MET A 16 5.42 -3.60 -0.30
CA MET A 16 6.15 -2.62 0.49
C MET A 16 6.49 -3.17 1.88
N GLY A 17 5.52 -3.79 2.56
CA GLY A 17 5.72 -4.30 3.92
C GLY A 17 6.27 -3.22 4.87
N GLU A 18 7.03 -3.62 5.88
CA GLU A 18 7.66 -2.69 6.83
C GLU A 18 8.95 -2.06 6.28
N ASP A 19 9.68 -2.80 5.42
CA ASP A 19 11.09 -2.50 5.13
C ASP A 19 11.36 -2.00 3.70
N ASN A 20 10.46 -2.25 2.73
CA ASN A 20 10.77 -1.94 1.34
C ASN A 20 10.39 -0.50 0.97
N LEU A 21 11.25 0.12 0.16
CA LEU A 21 10.99 1.41 -0.47
C LEU A 21 10.61 1.16 -1.93
N LEU A 22 9.36 1.44 -2.28
CA LEU A 22 8.82 1.19 -3.61
C LEU A 22 8.22 2.45 -4.21
N GLY A 23 8.24 2.52 -5.53
CA GLY A 23 7.69 3.55 -6.37
C GLY A 23 6.85 2.97 -7.50
N PRO A 24 6.21 3.84 -8.31
CA PRO A 24 5.39 3.42 -9.44
C PRO A 24 6.13 2.49 -10.41
N ASP A 25 7.40 2.78 -10.70
CA ASP A 25 8.20 2.04 -11.68
C ASP A 25 8.56 0.61 -11.26
N ASP A 26 8.40 0.26 -9.97
CA ASP A 26 8.61 -1.11 -9.49
C ASP A 26 7.44 -2.05 -9.86
N PHE A 27 6.38 -1.53 -10.49
CA PHE A 27 5.18 -2.27 -10.82
C PHE A 27 4.82 -2.10 -12.30
N LYS A 28 4.51 -3.21 -12.98
CA LYS A 28 4.08 -3.20 -14.38
C LYS A 28 2.68 -2.61 -14.59
N ASP A 29 1.83 -2.64 -13.57
CA ASP A 29 0.39 -2.36 -13.62
C ASP A 29 -0.09 -1.33 -12.59
N VAL A 30 0.85 -0.68 -11.89
CA VAL A 30 0.57 0.37 -10.90
C VAL A 30 1.28 1.65 -11.34
N GLY A 31 0.49 2.68 -11.63
CA GLY A 31 1.03 4.00 -11.99
C GLY A 31 1.00 5.00 -10.84
N GLU A 32 1.56 6.18 -11.09
CA GLU A 32 1.64 7.31 -10.14
C GLU A 32 0.32 7.67 -9.47
N LYS A 33 -0.81 7.55 -10.19
CA LYS A 33 -2.15 7.84 -9.65
C LYS A 33 -2.49 6.99 -8.42
N VAL A 34 -1.98 5.76 -8.34
CA VAL A 34 -2.21 4.87 -7.19
C VAL A 34 -1.39 5.37 -5.99
N PHE A 35 -0.11 5.67 -6.20
CA PHE A 35 0.76 6.23 -5.17
C PHE A 35 0.25 7.58 -4.66
N ALA A 36 -0.19 8.49 -5.54
CA ALA A 36 -0.77 9.76 -5.16
C ALA A 36 -2.02 9.60 -4.27
N ARG A 37 -2.90 8.63 -4.57
CA ARG A 37 -4.06 8.31 -3.74
C ARG A 37 -3.67 7.74 -2.39
N MET A 38 -2.70 6.82 -2.36
CA MET A 38 -2.22 6.21 -1.12
C MET A 38 -1.53 7.23 -0.22
N LEU A 39 -0.79 8.17 -0.81
CA LEU A 39 -0.19 9.30 -0.11
C LEU A 39 -1.26 10.23 0.47
N ALA A 40 -2.28 10.59 -0.31
CA ALA A 40 -3.41 11.40 0.17
C ALA A 40 -4.21 10.72 1.30
N LYS A 41 -4.26 9.38 1.31
CA LYS A 41 -4.88 8.58 2.39
C LYS A 41 -3.97 8.45 3.63
N GLY A 42 -2.71 8.85 3.53
CA GLY A 42 -1.69 8.69 4.56
C GLY A 42 -1.33 7.24 4.82
N TRP A 43 -1.38 6.39 3.79
CA TRP A 43 -1.00 4.97 3.89
C TRP A 43 0.48 4.76 3.60
N ILE A 44 1.04 5.60 2.74
CA ILE A 44 2.46 5.67 2.44
C ILE A 44 2.96 7.09 2.70
N GLU A 45 4.27 7.24 2.84
CA GLU A 45 4.93 8.53 2.97
C GLU A 45 6.17 8.62 2.06
N THR A 46 6.52 9.85 1.68
CA THR A 46 7.69 10.13 0.85
C THR A 46 8.97 9.84 1.62
N THR A 47 9.99 9.38 0.92
CA THR A 47 11.28 9.04 1.51
C THR A 47 12.35 10.05 1.08
N ALA A 48 13.58 9.88 1.58
CA ALA A 48 14.73 10.65 1.09
C ALA A 48 15.13 10.28 -0.36
N ILE A 49 14.63 9.17 -0.89
CA ILE A 49 14.88 8.72 -2.25
C ILE A 49 13.73 9.18 -3.13
N GLU A 50 14.06 9.97 -4.15
CA GLU A 50 13.07 10.48 -5.12
C GLU A 50 12.33 9.33 -5.80
N GLY A 51 11.01 9.47 -5.94
CA GLY A 51 10.16 8.46 -6.54
C GLY A 51 9.91 7.22 -5.68
N LYS A 52 10.50 7.12 -4.48
CA LYS A 52 10.31 6.00 -3.55
C LYS A 52 9.52 6.42 -2.31
N TYR A 53 8.65 5.51 -1.89
CA TYR A 53 7.73 5.68 -0.77
C TYR A 53 7.91 4.51 0.20
N LYS A 54 7.57 4.75 1.48
CA LYS A 54 7.51 3.70 2.50
C LYS A 54 6.11 3.59 3.10
N ALA A 55 5.78 2.43 3.65
CA ALA A 55 4.50 2.22 4.30
C ALA A 55 4.50 2.95 5.64
N THR A 56 3.38 3.60 5.96
CA THR A 56 3.13 4.13 7.30
C THR A 56 2.52 3.04 8.18
N LEU A 57 2.50 3.24 9.50
CA LEU A 57 1.78 2.37 10.43
C LEU A 57 0.29 2.17 10.01
N LYS A 58 -0.33 3.23 9.49
CA LYS A 58 -1.71 3.16 8.98
C LYS A 58 -1.83 2.27 7.75
N GLY A 59 -0.85 2.29 6.85
CA GLY A 59 -0.78 1.40 5.69
C GLY A 59 -0.61 -0.06 6.10
N LEU A 60 0.24 -0.32 7.10
CA LEU A 60 0.47 -1.67 7.66
C LEU A 60 -0.78 -2.24 8.35
N ILE A 61 -1.53 -1.42 9.10
CA ILE A 61 -2.80 -1.87 9.70
C ILE A 61 -3.81 -2.28 8.62
N ILE A 62 -3.85 -1.57 7.49
CA ILE A 62 -4.70 -1.93 6.35
C ILE A 62 -4.24 -3.24 5.71
N HIS A 63 -2.92 -3.47 5.61
CA HIS A 63 -2.35 -4.74 5.17
C HIS A 63 -2.82 -5.92 6.04
N GLU A 64 -2.65 -5.80 7.35
CA GLU A 64 -3.05 -6.84 8.30
C GLU A 64 -4.56 -7.06 8.31
N GLY A 65 -5.34 -5.97 8.24
CA GLY A 65 -6.80 -6.03 8.15
C GLY A 65 -7.29 -6.82 6.93
N GLU A 66 -6.67 -6.64 5.76
CA GLU A 66 -6.99 -7.41 4.55
C GLU A 66 -6.54 -8.87 4.66
N ILE A 67 -5.38 -9.17 5.27
CA ILE A 67 -4.94 -10.56 5.52
C ILE A 67 -5.94 -11.28 6.41
N ILE A 68 -6.36 -10.65 7.52
CA ILE A 68 -7.32 -11.23 8.47
C ILE A 68 -8.68 -11.43 7.80
N TYR A 69 -9.14 -10.44 7.02
CA TYR A 69 -10.41 -10.52 6.30
C TYR A 69 -10.41 -11.61 5.21
N ALA A 70 -9.36 -11.68 4.40
CA ALA A 70 -9.19 -12.70 3.37
C ALA A 70 -9.00 -14.11 3.97
N GLY A 71 -8.32 -14.22 5.11
CA GLY A 71 -8.17 -15.46 5.88
C GLY A 71 -9.50 -15.99 6.43
N ARG A 72 -10.39 -15.10 6.88
CA ARG A 72 -11.75 -15.46 7.35
C ARG A 72 -12.70 -15.91 6.24
N LEU A 73 -12.49 -15.49 4.99
CA LEU A 73 -13.30 -15.94 3.85
C LEU A 73 -12.94 -17.35 3.37
N ARG A 74 -11.80 -17.90 3.83
CA ARG A 74 -11.36 -19.27 3.52
C ARG A 74 -11.73 -20.31 4.58
N SER A 75 -12.38 -19.92 5.68
CA SER A 75 -12.87 -20.84 6.73
C SER A 75 -14.32 -21.23 6.55
#